data_AF-D2IKP6-F1
#
_entry.id   AF-D2IKP6-F1
#
_cell.length_a   1.000
_cell.length_b   1.000
_cell.length_c   1.000
_cell.angle_alpha   90.00
_cell.angle_beta   90.00
_cell.angle_gamma   90.00
#
_symmetry.space_group_name_H-M   'P 1'
#
loop_
_entity.id
_entity.type
_entity.pdbx_description
1 polymer ?
#
loop_
_entity_poly.entity_id
_entity_poly.type
_entity_poly.pdbx_seq_one_letter_code
_entity_poly.pdbx_strand_id
1 'polypeptide(L)'
;MKFLFDDPAFDYQALRAAGYADFGGAQLGEIIAVASRIPGGDTDAWRREWTALAERVHGLATAALAQHRTLDARAALLRAHTYYRTAEFFLRDDPLHDPEAARLMRLSKETFAEAAGLMERPPEFVRIPYGDGSLPGYFYRADDSAGPRPTLIHHGGIDSTLEEGYFFIAAAAQARGYHVLCFEGPGQGSVLREQGLTFRPDWEEVVTPVVDFALARPGVDPERVTLVGTSLGGLLAVRAAAFEHRLAGCVAHDAVWQLGDVVWLPPFVHEWVEQGCDDFANPVMYGIAVQQTFRAGCCGRRCGRSGRRAPPNCCAGCPRSASRTWSGRCAVRSWCSTPRRTCSSPVWNTRRRCTRAWAAPRPCTCSPRTRAGEPTATPAP
;
A
#
# COMPACT_ATOMS: atom_id res chain seq x y z
N MET A 1 11.00 14.68 5.38
CA MET A 1 12.09 14.67 6.36
C MET A 1 13.17 13.75 5.79
N LYS A 2 14.45 14.09 5.89
CA LYS A 2 15.55 13.20 5.49
C LYS A 2 15.96 12.35 6.70
N PHE A 3 16.13 11.04 6.52
CA PHE A 3 16.53 10.11 7.57
C PHE A 3 17.99 9.63 7.42
N LEU A 4 18.29 8.77 6.45
CA LEU A 4 19.60 8.15 6.24
C LEU A 4 20.11 8.21 4.79
N PHE A 5 19.24 8.42 3.79
CA PHE A 5 19.59 8.43 2.38
C PHE A 5 19.25 9.77 1.71
N ASP A 6 19.98 10.12 0.65
CA ASP A 6 19.62 11.22 -0.23
C ASP A 6 18.55 10.83 -1.26
N ASP A 7 18.52 9.55 -1.66
CA ASP A 7 17.46 9.01 -2.50
C ASP A 7 16.15 8.91 -1.69
N PRO A 8 15.06 9.59 -2.07
CA PRO A 8 13.84 9.64 -1.27
C PRO A 8 13.15 8.29 -1.09
N ALA A 9 13.25 7.37 -2.07
CA ALA A 9 12.63 6.07 -1.97
C ALA A 9 13.38 5.18 -0.97
N PHE A 10 14.72 5.20 -1.04
CA PHE A 10 15.57 4.49 -0.07
C PHE A 10 15.38 5.06 1.33
N ASP A 11 15.34 6.40 1.45
CA ASP A 11 15.16 7.09 2.72
C ASP A 11 13.83 6.72 3.38
N TYR A 12 12.74 6.73 2.60
CA TYR A 12 11.42 6.35 3.07
C TYR A 12 11.35 4.88 3.48
N GLN A 13 11.92 3.96 2.69
CA GLN A 13 11.89 2.53 3.04
C GLN A 13 12.75 2.21 4.26
N ALA A 14 13.88 2.88 4.42
CA ALA A 14 14.70 2.75 5.64
C ALA A 14 13.97 3.32 6.86
N LEU A 15 13.26 4.45 6.69
CA LEU A 15 12.44 5.05 7.75
C LEU A 15 11.25 4.15 8.12
N ARG A 16 10.58 3.52 7.14
CA ARG A 16 9.49 2.55 7.36
C ARG A 16 9.99 1.36 8.18
N ALA A 17 11.13 0.78 7.80
CA ALA A 17 11.74 -0.30 8.58
C ALA A 17 12.13 0.15 10.00
N ALA A 18 12.70 1.35 10.14
CA ALA A 18 13.03 1.92 11.45
C ALA A 18 11.77 2.15 12.32
N GLY A 19 10.65 2.57 11.72
CA GLY A 19 9.38 2.79 12.43
C GLY A 19 8.81 1.53 13.08
N TYR A 20 9.18 0.34 12.61
CA TYR A 20 8.77 -0.92 13.23
C TYR A 20 9.56 -1.25 14.50
N ALA A 21 10.59 -0.47 14.87
CA ALA A 21 11.35 -0.67 16.09
C ALA A 21 10.49 -0.58 17.36
N ASP A 22 9.46 0.28 17.37
CA ASP A 22 8.57 0.48 18.52
C ASP A 22 7.84 -0.81 18.95
N PHE A 23 7.64 -1.73 18.00
CA PHE A 23 7.02 -3.04 18.25
C PHE A 23 7.96 -4.21 17.91
N GLY A 24 9.27 -3.98 17.98
CA GLY A 24 10.30 -5.03 17.89
C GLY A 24 10.63 -5.52 16.49
N GLY A 25 10.08 -4.88 15.45
CA GLY A 25 10.35 -5.22 14.04
C GLY A 25 11.70 -4.72 13.52
N ALA A 26 12.42 -3.90 14.28
CA ALA A 26 13.77 -3.44 13.91
C ALA A 26 14.58 -2.99 15.14
N GLN A 27 15.90 -2.86 14.96
CA GLN A 27 16.76 -2.05 15.83
C GLN A 27 17.39 -0.90 15.05
N LEU A 28 17.30 0.33 15.57
CA LEU A 28 17.83 1.50 14.89
C LEU A 28 19.33 1.39 14.57
N GLY A 29 20.12 0.79 15.46
CA GLY A 29 21.54 0.53 15.20
C GLY A 29 21.79 -0.40 14.00
N GLU A 30 20.98 -1.45 13.83
CA GLU A 30 21.06 -2.36 12.69
C GLU A 30 20.69 -1.63 11.38
N ILE A 31 19.66 -0.78 11.41
CA ILE A 31 19.23 0.07 10.27
C ILE A 31 20.34 1.04 9.86
N ILE A 32 20.91 1.78 10.82
CA ILE A 32 21.99 2.74 10.56
C ILE A 32 23.22 2.03 9.99
N ALA A 33 23.58 0.88 10.57
CA ALA A 33 24.74 0.12 10.14
C ALA A 33 24.59 -0.44 8.71
N VAL A 34 23.41 -0.98 8.36
CA VAL A 34 23.17 -1.49 6.99
C VAL A 34 23.07 -0.34 5.99
N ALA A 35 22.42 0.77 6.35
CA ALA A 35 22.30 1.93 5.47
C ALA A 35 23.67 2.53 5.10
N SER A 36 24.62 2.56 6.04
CA SER A 36 25.98 3.07 5.79
C SER A 36 26.76 2.31 4.71
N ARG A 37 26.32 1.10 4.34
CA ARG A 37 26.96 0.24 3.32
C ARG A 37 26.27 0.30 1.96
N ILE A 38 25.14 1.00 1.84
CA ILE A 38 24.33 1.06 0.62
C ILE A 38 24.56 2.40 -0.08
N PRO A 39 25.19 2.44 -1.26
CA PRO A 39 25.22 3.65 -2.08
C PRO A 39 23.80 4.07 -2.49
N GLY A 40 23.52 5.37 -2.50
CA GLY A 40 22.21 5.89 -2.91
C GLY A 40 21.85 5.48 -4.34
N GLY A 41 20.63 4.95 -4.53
CA GLY A 41 20.12 4.50 -5.82
C GLY A 41 20.62 3.13 -6.29
N ASP A 42 21.49 2.45 -5.54
CA ASP A 42 21.98 1.11 -5.87
C ASP A 42 21.04 0.05 -5.28
N THR A 43 20.07 -0.39 -6.09
CA THR A 43 19.05 -1.39 -5.68
C THR A 43 19.64 -2.80 -5.49
N ASP A 44 20.77 -3.10 -6.14
CA ASP A 44 21.49 -4.36 -5.94
C ASP A 44 22.22 -4.38 -4.59
N ALA A 45 22.87 -3.28 -4.22
CA ALA A 45 23.46 -3.11 -2.89
C ALA A 45 22.38 -3.12 -1.81
N TRP A 46 21.25 -2.44 -2.04
CA TRP A 46 20.09 -2.50 -1.15
C TRP A 46 19.68 -3.96 -0.88
N ARG A 47 19.34 -4.72 -1.93
CA ARG A 47 18.94 -6.13 -1.78
C ARG A 47 19.99 -6.92 -1.01
N ARG A 48 21.26 -6.88 -1.45
CA ARG A 48 22.32 -7.68 -0.84
C ARG A 48 22.53 -7.38 0.64
N GLU A 49 22.64 -6.10 1.01
CA GLU A 49 22.98 -5.69 2.38
C GLU A 49 21.81 -5.95 3.35
N TRP A 50 20.57 -5.71 2.92
CA TRP A 50 19.38 -6.04 3.72
C TRP A 50 19.17 -7.55 3.85
N THR A 51 19.36 -8.34 2.78
CA THR A 51 19.30 -9.80 2.85
C THR A 51 20.35 -10.36 3.80
N ALA A 52 21.60 -9.88 3.73
CA ALA A 52 22.67 -10.32 4.62
C ALA A 52 22.41 -9.96 6.10
N LEU A 53 21.76 -8.82 6.37
CA LEU A 53 21.29 -8.48 7.70
C LEU A 53 20.15 -9.42 8.15
N ALA A 54 19.15 -9.65 7.30
CA ALA A 54 18.03 -10.53 7.59
C ALA A 54 18.49 -11.95 7.93
N GLU A 55 19.37 -12.53 7.12
CA GLU A 55 19.91 -13.89 7.31
C GLU A 55 20.74 -14.01 8.59
N ARG A 56 21.56 -13.00 8.92
CA ARG A 56 22.29 -12.97 10.18
C ARG A 56 21.35 -12.95 11.39
N VAL A 57 20.34 -12.08 11.37
CA VAL A 57 19.39 -11.95 12.48
C VAL A 57 18.48 -13.17 12.59
N HIS A 58 18.07 -13.75 11.47
CA HIS A 58 17.38 -15.04 11.44
C HIS A 58 18.23 -16.15 12.06
N GLY A 59 19.54 -16.21 11.76
CA GLY A 59 20.46 -17.15 12.41
C GLY A 59 20.55 -16.97 13.94
N LEU A 60 20.44 -15.73 14.44
CA LEU A 60 20.35 -15.48 15.89
C LEU A 60 19.07 -16.08 16.48
N ALA A 61 17.95 -16.02 15.76
CA ALA A 61 16.71 -16.65 16.19
C ALA A 61 16.85 -18.18 16.25
N THR A 62 17.40 -18.80 15.21
CA THR A 62 17.63 -20.24 15.17
C THR A 62 18.51 -20.70 16.35
N ALA A 63 19.58 -19.96 16.65
CA ALA A 63 20.45 -20.25 17.80
C ALA A 63 19.72 -20.08 19.15
N ALA A 64 18.86 -19.07 19.28
CA ALA A 64 18.05 -18.86 20.48
C ALA A 64 17.01 -19.98 20.68
N LEU A 65 16.36 -20.43 19.60
CA LEU A 65 15.41 -21.54 19.64
C LEU A 65 16.07 -22.86 20.06
N ALA A 66 17.25 -23.15 19.53
CA ALA A 66 18.03 -24.32 19.92
C ALA A 66 18.42 -24.32 21.41
N GLN A 67 18.39 -23.14 22.06
CA GLN A 67 18.67 -22.95 23.48
C GLN A 67 17.40 -22.69 24.30
N HIS A 68 16.21 -22.88 23.73
CA HIS A 68 14.91 -22.61 24.36
C HIS A 68 14.72 -21.17 24.86
N ARG A 69 15.44 -20.20 24.28
CA ARG A 69 15.33 -18.77 24.58
C ARG A 69 14.24 -18.10 23.73
N THR A 70 12.98 -18.42 24.02
CA THR A 70 11.81 -18.01 23.23
C THR A 70 11.68 -16.50 23.04
N LEU A 71 11.96 -15.69 24.08
CA LEU A 71 11.88 -14.24 23.98
C LEU A 71 12.90 -13.66 22.99
N ASP A 72 14.14 -14.16 23.05
CA ASP A 72 15.22 -13.74 22.14
C ASP A 72 14.95 -14.19 20.71
N ALA A 73 14.46 -15.43 20.55
CA ALA A 73 14.06 -15.98 19.26
C ALA A 73 12.97 -15.14 18.59
N ARG A 74 11.87 -14.87 19.30
CA ARG A 74 10.79 -14.02 18.82
C ARG A 74 11.28 -12.64 18.40
N ALA A 75 12.09 -12.00 19.24
CA ALA A 75 12.62 -10.68 18.96
C ALA A 75 13.48 -10.67 17.69
N ALA A 76 14.30 -11.69 17.47
CA ALA A 76 15.11 -11.83 16.26
C ALA A 76 14.25 -12.14 15.02
N LEU A 77 13.25 -13.01 15.12
CA LEU A 77 12.36 -13.35 14.00
C LEU A 77 11.55 -12.14 13.50
N LEU A 78 11.01 -11.31 14.39
CA LEU A 78 10.30 -10.08 13.99
C LEU A 78 11.19 -9.12 13.20
N ARG A 79 12.48 -9.02 13.56
CA ARG A 79 13.45 -8.21 12.83
C ARG A 79 13.83 -8.84 11.50
N ALA A 80 14.07 -10.15 11.48
CA ALA A 80 14.36 -10.89 10.25
C ALA A 80 13.24 -10.72 9.21
N HIS A 81 11.97 -10.85 9.63
CA HIS A 81 10.79 -10.55 8.80
C HIS A 81 10.91 -9.18 8.12
N THR A 82 11.07 -8.13 8.93
CA THR A 82 11.15 -6.75 8.41
C THR A 82 12.30 -6.58 7.45
N TYR A 83 13.45 -7.20 7.70
CA TYR A 83 14.64 -7.06 6.87
C TYR A 83 14.54 -7.84 5.55
N TYR A 84 13.92 -9.03 5.54
CA TYR A 84 13.61 -9.73 4.30
C TYR A 84 12.61 -8.95 3.44
N ARG A 85 11.53 -8.44 4.04
CA ARG A 85 10.56 -7.56 3.36
C ARG A 85 11.24 -6.31 2.78
N THR A 86 12.12 -5.69 3.56
CA THR A 86 12.85 -4.50 3.14
C THR A 86 13.81 -4.82 1.98
N ALA A 87 14.51 -5.95 2.03
CA ALA A 87 15.40 -6.39 0.95
C ALA A 87 14.67 -6.63 -0.39
N GLU A 88 13.43 -7.13 -0.32
CA GLU A 88 12.60 -7.42 -1.50
C GLU A 88 12.11 -6.15 -2.21
N PHE A 89 11.99 -5.03 -1.50
CA PHE A 89 11.14 -3.91 -1.90
C PHE A 89 11.40 -3.34 -3.31
N PHE A 90 12.66 -3.33 -3.77
CA PHE A 90 13.02 -2.77 -5.09
C PHE A 90 13.10 -3.81 -6.22
N LEU A 91 12.76 -5.07 -5.96
CA LEU A 91 12.61 -6.11 -6.99
C LEU A 91 11.27 -5.93 -7.71
N ARG A 92 11.25 -5.02 -8.70
CA ARG A 92 10.03 -4.56 -9.39
C ARG A 92 10.05 -4.71 -10.91
N ASP A 93 11.11 -5.30 -11.47
CA ASP A 93 11.21 -5.57 -12.92
C ASP A 93 10.21 -6.65 -13.37
N ASP A 94 10.07 -7.73 -12.59
CA ASP A 94 9.09 -8.81 -12.81
C ASP A 94 8.62 -9.39 -11.47
N PRO A 95 7.88 -8.61 -10.65
CA PRO A 95 7.59 -8.97 -9.26
C PRO A 95 6.71 -10.23 -9.09
N LEU A 96 6.09 -10.70 -10.17
CA LEU A 96 5.26 -11.92 -10.17
C LEU A 96 6.07 -13.18 -10.47
N HIS A 97 7.19 -13.08 -11.20
CA HIS A 97 7.97 -14.24 -11.62
C HIS A 97 9.45 -14.20 -11.20
N ASP A 98 9.89 -13.14 -10.51
CA ASP A 98 11.25 -13.04 -9.97
C ASP A 98 11.42 -14.05 -8.81
N PRO A 99 12.30 -15.07 -8.97
CA PRO A 99 12.49 -16.11 -7.96
C PRO A 99 13.12 -15.57 -6.66
N GLU A 100 13.91 -14.49 -6.73
CA GLU A 100 14.50 -13.88 -5.55
C GLU A 100 13.48 -13.04 -4.79
N ALA A 101 12.60 -12.32 -5.49
CA ALA A 101 11.47 -11.64 -4.87
C ALA A 101 10.56 -12.65 -4.15
N ALA A 102 10.22 -13.76 -4.81
CA ALA A 102 9.45 -14.84 -4.21
C ALA A 102 10.14 -15.48 -3.00
N ARG A 103 11.47 -15.68 -3.06
CA ARG A 103 12.26 -16.21 -1.93
C ARG A 103 12.22 -15.26 -0.73
N LEU A 104 12.51 -13.98 -0.92
CA LEU A 104 12.57 -12.99 0.17
C LEU A 104 11.19 -12.78 0.80
N MET A 105 10.12 -12.72 0.00
CA MET A 105 8.77 -12.68 0.54
C MET A 105 8.42 -13.91 1.36
N ARG A 106 8.74 -15.11 0.86
CA ARG A 106 8.48 -16.34 1.60
C ARG A 106 9.20 -16.33 2.95
N LEU A 107 10.48 -15.98 2.97
CA LEU A 107 11.26 -15.88 4.21
C LEU A 107 10.69 -14.82 5.16
N SER A 108 10.24 -13.68 4.63
CA SER A 108 9.53 -12.66 5.39
C SER A 108 8.25 -13.23 6.05
N LYS A 109 7.41 -13.95 5.31
CA LYS A 109 6.18 -14.57 5.82
C LYS A 109 6.47 -15.65 6.86
N GLU A 110 7.41 -16.55 6.58
CA GLU A 110 7.80 -17.67 7.44
C GLU A 110 8.36 -17.19 8.78
N THR A 111 9.30 -16.23 8.75
CA THR A 111 9.88 -15.68 9.99
C THR A 111 8.85 -14.93 10.83
N PHE A 112 7.91 -14.21 10.21
CA PHE A 112 6.80 -13.61 10.96
C PHE A 112 5.88 -14.66 11.56
N ALA A 113 5.48 -15.69 10.81
CA ALA A 113 4.60 -16.75 11.29
C ALA A 113 5.23 -17.50 12.47
N GLU A 114 6.53 -17.77 12.41
CA GLU A 114 7.28 -18.36 13.53
C GLU A 114 7.33 -17.40 14.72
N ALA A 115 7.62 -16.12 14.51
CA ALA A 115 7.59 -15.12 15.58
C ALA A 115 6.21 -15.02 16.25
N ALA A 116 5.14 -15.03 15.45
CA ALA A 116 3.76 -14.99 15.88
C ALA A 116 3.42 -16.18 16.79
N GLY A 117 3.89 -17.38 16.45
CA GLY A 117 3.74 -18.57 17.29
C GLY A 117 4.43 -18.47 18.65
N LEU A 118 5.44 -17.60 18.79
CA LEU A 118 6.18 -17.35 20.04
C LEU A 118 5.67 -16.13 20.83
N MET A 119 4.66 -15.43 20.32
CA MET A 119 4.03 -14.32 21.06
C MET A 119 3.34 -14.84 22.33
N GLU A 120 3.25 -13.99 23.35
CA GLU A 120 2.53 -14.35 24.58
C GLU A 120 1.06 -14.72 24.29
N ARG A 121 0.47 -14.03 23.32
CA ARG A 121 -0.84 -14.34 22.76
C ARG A 121 -0.71 -14.48 21.24
N PRO A 122 -0.43 -15.70 20.75
CA PRO A 122 -0.26 -15.95 19.32
C PRO A 122 -1.53 -15.54 18.55
N PRO A 123 -1.40 -14.76 17.46
CA PRO A 123 -2.53 -14.50 16.59
C PRO A 123 -2.93 -15.77 15.83
N GLU A 124 -4.22 -15.86 15.53
CA GLU A 124 -4.75 -16.92 14.67
C GLU A 124 -4.59 -16.50 13.21
N PHE A 125 -3.90 -17.30 12.40
CA PHE A 125 -3.95 -17.14 10.95
C PHE A 125 -5.32 -17.62 10.45
N VAL A 126 -6.05 -16.75 9.77
CA VAL A 126 -7.43 -16.99 9.34
C VAL A 126 -7.55 -16.95 7.82
N ARG A 127 -8.57 -17.65 7.32
CA ARG A 127 -9.00 -17.61 5.92
C ARG A 127 -10.40 -17.05 5.87
N ILE A 128 -10.53 -15.81 5.40
CA ILE A 128 -11.80 -15.08 5.31
C ILE A 128 -12.49 -15.49 4.01
N PRO A 129 -13.71 -16.05 4.04
CA PRO A 129 -14.42 -16.44 2.81
C PRO A 129 -14.57 -15.26 1.84
N TYR A 130 -14.22 -15.46 0.57
CA TYR A 130 -14.30 -14.42 -0.46
C TYR A 130 -14.42 -15.04 -1.86
N GLY A 131 -15.58 -14.87 -2.50
CA GLY A 131 -15.90 -15.57 -3.76
C GLY A 131 -15.79 -17.08 -3.60
N ASP A 132 -15.14 -17.75 -4.55
CA ASP A 132 -14.85 -19.19 -4.50
C ASP A 132 -13.60 -19.54 -3.66
N GLY A 133 -12.95 -18.53 -3.07
CA GLY A 133 -11.68 -18.67 -2.36
C GLY A 133 -11.69 -18.04 -0.97
N SER A 134 -10.53 -17.52 -0.56
CA SER A 134 -10.39 -16.86 0.73
C SER A 134 -9.29 -15.80 0.74
N LEU A 135 -9.50 -14.75 1.53
CA LEU A 135 -8.49 -13.75 1.85
C LEU A 135 -7.71 -14.17 3.10
N PRO A 136 -6.38 -14.07 3.11
CA PRO A 136 -5.57 -14.37 4.28
C PRO A 136 -5.67 -13.24 5.32
N GLY A 137 -5.62 -13.61 6.60
CA GLY A 137 -5.62 -12.64 7.68
C GLY A 137 -4.95 -13.16 8.95
N TYR A 138 -4.70 -12.24 9.88
CA TYR A 138 -4.33 -12.56 11.27
C TYR A 138 -5.35 -11.94 12.21
N PHE A 139 -5.92 -12.77 13.09
CA PHE A 139 -6.81 -12.34 14.17
C PHE A 139 -6.07 -12.32 15.51
N TYR A 140 -5.94 -11.12 16.05
CA TYR A 140 -5.26 -10.78 17.29
C TYR A 140 -6.29 -10.58 18.39
N ARG A 141 -6.31 -11.45 19.40
CA ARG A 141 -7.21 -11.29 20.55
C ARG A 141 -6.68 -10.25 21.54
N ALA A 142 -7.59 -9.52 22.16
CA ALA A 142 -7.28 -8.51 23.18
C ALA A 142 -6.83 -9.17 24.49
N ASP A 143 -7.46 -10.30 24.81
CA ASP A 143 -7.24 -11.20 25.93
C ASP A 143 -7.95 -12.53 25.65
N ASP A 144 -7.93 -13.43 26.63
CA ASP A 144 -8.59 -14.75 26.54
C ASP A 144 -10.01 -14.74 27.13
N SER A 145 -10.58 -13.56 27.42
CA SER A 145 -11.95 -13.46 27.92
C SER A 145 -12.95 -13.66 26.78
N ALA A 146 -14.09 -14.28 27.09
CA ALA A 146 -15.20 -14.44 26.15
C ALA A 146 -16.09 -13.17 26.07
N GLY A 147 -15.73 -12.10 26.78
CA GLY A 147 -16.50 -10.86 26.83
C GLY A 147 -16.40 -10.07 25.52
N PRO A 148 -17.41 -9.25 25.19
CA PRO A 148 -17.39 -8.40 23.99
C PRO A 148 -16.25 -7.38 24.08
N ARG A 149 -15.44 -7.31 23.01
CA ARG A 149 -14.32 -6.41 22.85
C ARG A 149 -14.51 -5.55 21.60
N PRO A 150 -14.08 -4.27 21.65
CA PRO A 150 -14.00 -3.46 20.43
C PRO A 150 -13.00 -4.09 19.47
N THR A 151 -13.28 -4.01 18.17
CA THR A 151 -12.49 -4.67 17.14
C THR A 151 -12.04 -3.67 16.09
N LEU A 152 -10.75 -3.71 15.76
CA LEU A 152 -10.21 -3.02 14.59
C LEU A 152 -10.08 -4.02 13.44
N ILE A 153 -10.61 -3.68 12.27
CA ILE A 153 -10.32 -4.38 11.01
C ILE A 153 -9.30 -3.54 10.28
N HIS A 154 -8.17 -4.12 9.87
CA HIS A 154 -7.08 -3.40 9.21
C HIS A 154 -6.70 -4.03 7.88
N HIS A 155 -6.45 -3.16 6.90
CA HIS A 155 -5.72 -3.53 5.69
C HIS A 155 -4.72 -2.44 5.30
N GLY A 156 -3.66 -2.88 4.62
CA GLY A 156 -2.62 -2.00 4.10
C GLY A 156 -3.02 -1.29 2.80
N GLY A 157 -1.99 -0.78 2.12
CA GLY A 157 -2.08 -0.12 0.81
C GLY A 157 -1.55 -1.00 -0.33
N ILE A 158 -0.97 -0.37 -1.35
CA ILE A 158 -0.48 -1.03 -2.57
C ILE A 158 0.75 -1.92 -2.34
N ASP A 159 1.62 -1.53 -1.41
CA ASP A 159 2.92 -2.18 -1.18
C ASP A 159 3.04 -2.80 0.22
N SER A 160 1.91 -2.94 0.91
CA SER A 160 1.87 -3.52 2.25
C SER A 160 1.77 -5.05 2.18
N THR A 161 2.36 -5.72 3.16
CA THR A 161 2.09 -7.15 3.41
C THR A 161 1.19 -7.33 4.63
N LEU A 162 0.55 -8.49 4.73
CA LEU A 162 -0.34 -8.86 5.83
C LEU A 162 0.35 -8.69 7.20
N GLU A 163 1.59 -9.14 7.29
CA GLU A 163 2.39 -9.17 8.51
C GLU A 163 2.71 -7.77 9.03
N GLU A 164 2.84 -6.77 8.15
CA GLU A 164 3.08 -5.39 8.56
C GLU A 164 1.91 -4.82 9.37
N GLY A 165 0.70 -5.39 9.24
CA GLY A 165 -0.45 -5.05 10.07
C GLY A 165 -0.17 -5.21 11.57
N TYR A 166 0.75 -6.09 11.97
CA TYR A 166 1.18 -6.20 13.36
C TYR A 166 1.82 -4.91 13.88
N PHE A 167 2.81 -4.40 13.15
CA PHE A 167 3.57 -3.21 13.54
C PHE A 167 2.78 -1.92 13.33
N PHE A 168 1.91 -1.87 12.31
CA PHE A 168 1.08 -0.69 12.06
C PHE A 168 0.00 -0.48 13.12
N ILE A 169 -0.66 -1.57 13.55
CA ILE A 169 -1.87 -1.42 14.38
C ILE A 169 -2.00 -2.50 15.46
N ALA A 170 -1.72 -3.77 15.16
CA ALA A 170 -2.19 -4.85 16.03
C ALA A 170 -1.52 -4.85 17.40
N ALA A 171 -0.20 -4.65 17.45
CA ALA A 171 0.57 -4.61 18.69
C ALA A 171 0.06 -3.51 19.64
N ALA A 172 -0.15 -2.30 19.11
CA ALA A 172 -0.62 -1.15 19.89
C ALA A 172 -2.07 -1.32 20.36
N ALA A 173 -2.93 -1.86 19.51
CA ALA A 173 -4.36 -2.00 19.77
C ALA A 173 -4.66 -3.15 20.75
N GLN A 174 -3.98 -4.29 20.63
CA GLN A 174 -4.08 -5.38 21.60
C GLN A 174 -3.72 -4.91 23.01
N ALA A 175 -2.64 -4.12 23.16
CA ALA A 175 -2.23 -3.56 24.45
C ALA A 175 -3.29 -2.61 25.06
N ARG A 176 -4.25 -2.13 24.26
CA ARG A 176 -5.35 -1.25 24.67
C ARG A 176 -6.70 -1.98 24.77
N GLY A 177 -6.69 -3.30 24.68
CA GLY A 177 -7.90 -4.12 24.85
C GLY A 177 -8.76 -4.26 23.60
N TYR A 178 -8.20 -4.05 22.41
CA TYR A 178 -8.91 -4.27 21.14
C TYR A 178 -8.59 -5.64 20.54
N HIS A 179 -9.61 -6.29 19.98
CA HIS A 179 -9.38 -7.31 18.96
C HIS A 179 -8.90 -6.64 17.68
N VAL A 180 -8.08 -7.33 16.90
CA VAL A 180 -7.63 -6.82 15.60
C VAL A 180 -7.69 -7.91 14.56
N LEU A 181 -8.36 -7.64 13.43
CA LEU A 181 -8.34 -8.48 12.25
C LEU A 181 -7.55 -7.75 11.16
N CYS A 182 -6.31 -8.16 10.92
CA CYS A 182 -5.57 -7.70 9.75
C CYS A 182 -5.83 -8.63 8.57
N PHE A 183 -6.05 -8.10 7.37
CA PHE A 183 -6.23 -8.89 6.16
C PHE A 183 -5.53 -8.28 4.93
N GLU A 184 -5.24 -9.12 3.93
CA GLU A 184 -4.89 -8.68 2.58
C GLU A 184 -6.09 -8.87 1.64
N GLY A 185 -6.42 -7.84 0.87
CA GLY A 185 -7.45 -7.90 -0.17
C GLY A 185 -6.88 -8.05 -1.59
N PRO A 186 -7.76 -8.12 -2.60
CA PRO A 186 -7.36 -8.12 -4.01
C PRO A 186 -6.40 -6.97 -4.35
N GLY A 187 -5.34 -7.28 -5.11
CA GLY A 187 -4.29 -6.33 -5.48
C GLY A 187 -3.16 -6.16 -4.44
N GLN A 188 -3.27 -6.79 -3.28
CA GLN A 188 -2.31 -6.64 -2.19
C GLN A 188 -1.46 -7.90 -1.99
N GLY A 189 -0.19 -7.70 -1.64
CA GLY A 189 0.72 -8.72 -1.13
C GLY A 189 0.57 -10.11 -1.75
N SER A 190 0.26 -11.10 -0.92
CA SER A 190 0.12 -12.50 -1.35
C SER A 190 -1.14 -12.76 -2.17
N VAL A 191 -2.21 -11.99 -1.96
CA VAL A 191 -3.46 -12.14 -2.72
C VAL A 191 -3.26 -11.83 -4.20
N LEU A 192 -2.48 -10.79 -4.53
CA LEU A 192 -2.11 -10.51 -5.92
C LEU A 192 -1.16 -11.58 -6.48
N ARG A 193 -0.08 -11.91 -5.74
CA ARG A 193 1.01 -12.72 -6.27
C ARG A 193 0.69 -14.21 -6.35
N GLU A 194 -0.06 -14.73 -5.38
CA GLU A 194 -0.36 -16.17 -5.25
C GLU A 194 -1.75 -16.51 -5.80
N GLN A 195 -2.71 -15.58 -5.73
CA GLN A 195 -4.09 -15.83 -6.19
C GLN A 195 -4.44 -15.09 -7.50
N GLY A 196 -3.62 -14.13 -7.94
CA GLY A 196 -3.87 -13.36 -9.16
C GLY A 196 -5.03 -12.36 -9.04
N LEU A 197 -5.58 -12.15 -7.83
CA LEU A 197 -6.68 -11.21 -7.63
C LEU A 197 -6.14 -9.78 -7.66
N THR A 198 -6.67 -8.95 -8.54
CA THR A 198 -6.26 -7.57 -8.76
C THR A 198 -7.15 -6.57 -8.01
N PHE A 199 -6.68 -5.34 -7.84
CA PHE A 199 -7.50 -4.28 -7.24
C PHE A 199 -8.82 -4.09 -7.97
N ARG A 200 -9.86 -3.78 -7.20
CA ARG A 200 -11.20 -3.43 -7.69
C ARG A 200 -11.65 -2.09 -7.10
N PRO A 201 -12.44 -1.29 -7.83
CA PRO A 201 -12.86 0.05 -7.39
C PRO A 201 -13.95 0.03 -6.30
N ASP A 202 -14.76 -1.02 -6.27
CA ASP A 202 -15.86 -1.27 -5.34
C ASP A 202 -15.38 -2.03 -4.10
N TRP A 203 -14.52 -1.38 -3.31
CA TRP A 203 -13.88 -1.99 -2.14
C TRP A 203 -14.86 -2.41 -1.02
N GLU A 204 -16.09 -1.91 -1.03
CA GLU A 204 -17.19 -2.38 -0.20
C GLU A 204 -17.47 -3.90 -0.38
N GLU A 205 -17.25 -4.42 -1.59
CA GLU A 205 -17.41 -5.85 -1.89
C GLU A 205 -16.29 -6.71 -1.29
N VAL A 206 -15.17 -6.09 -0.91
CA VAL A 206 -14.06 -6.74 -0.19
C VAL A 206 -14.28 -6.65 1.31
N VAL A 207 -14.71 -5.49 1.80
CA VAL A 207 -14.87 -5.25 3.24
C VAL A 207 -16.10 -5.94 3.82
N THR A 208 -17.20 -6.04 3.08
CA THR A 208 -18.44 -6.66 3.58
C THR A 208 -18.22 -8.10 4.05
N PRO A 209 -17.59 -9.01 3.27
CA PRO A 209 -17.27 -10.36 3.74
C PRO A 209 -16.29 -10.40 4.93
N VAL A 210 -15.37 -9.43 5.01
CA VAL A 210 -14.44 -9.31 6.15
C VAL A 210 -15.18 -8.91 7.42
N VAL A 211 -16.16 -8.00 7.31
CA VAL A 211 -17.05 -7.63 8.42
C VAL A 211 -17.91 -8.82 8.83
N ASP A 212 -18.50 -9.55 7.89
CA ASP A 212 -19.26 -10.78 8.19
C ASP A 212 -18.42 -11.78 8.96
N PHE A 213 -17.19 -12.02 8.51
CA PHE A 213 -16.25 -12.90 9.19
C PHE A 213 -15.93 -12.40 10.60
N ALA A 214 -15.62 -11.10 10.76
CA ALA A 214 -15.31 -10.51 12.05
C ALA A 214 -16.47 -10.61 13.05
N LEU A 215 -17.69 -10.31 12.61
CA LEU A 215 -18.90 -10.35 13.46
C LEU A 215 -19.28 -11.78 13.87
N ALA A 216 -18.89 -12.80 13.10
CA ALA A 216 -19.07 -14.20 13.47
C ALA A 216 -18.06 -14.68 14.53
N ARG A 217 -17.04 -13.88 14.87
CA ARG A 217 -16.01 -14.27 15.84
C ARG A 217 -16.52 -14.13 17.28
N PRO A 218 -16.33 -15.15 18.14
CA PRO A 218 -16.60 -15.01 19.56
C PRO A 218 -15.81 -13.84 20.18
N GLY A 219 -16.47 -13.06 21.03
CA GLY A 219 -15.86 -11.93 21.72
C GLY A 219 -15.81 -10.62 20.92
N VAL A 220 -16.21 -10.61 19.65
CA VAL A 220 -16.35 -9.34 18.90
C VAL A 220 -17.64 -8.62 19.29
N ASP A 221 -17.52 -7.37 19.70
CA ASP A 221 -18.67 -6.48 19.94
C ASP A 221 -19.17 -5.90 18.60
N PRO A 222 -20.39 -6.26 18.14
CA PRO A 222 -20.90 -5.82 16.85
C PRO A 222 -21.09 -4.30 16.75
N GLU A 223 -21.28 -3.60 17.88
CA GLU A 223 -21.48 -2.15 17.91
C GLU A 223 -20.16 -1.36 17.96
N ARG A 224 -19.02 -2.06 17.99
CA ARG A 224 -17.69 -1.44 18.18
C ARG A 224 -16.64 -1.97 17.22
N VAL A 225 -17.02 -2.16 15.97
CA VAL A 225 -16.12 -2.54 14.87
C VAL A 225 -15.68 -1.31 14.09
N THR A 226 -14.38 -1.07 13.97
CA THR A 226 -13.81 0.08 13.23
C THR A 226 -12.90 -0.41 12.10
N LEU A 227 -13.07 0.14 10.90
CA LEU A 227 -12.20 -0.12 9.76
C LEU A 227 -11.02 0.85 9.76
N VAL A 228 -9.81 0.33 9.55
CA VAL A 228 -8.56 1.10 9.50
C VAL A 228 -7.85 0.77 8.19
N GLY A 229 -7.70 1.76 7.32
CA GLY A 229 -6.97 1.61 6.06
C GLY A 229 -5.66 2.38 6.07
N THR A 230 -4.55 1.73 5.70
CA THR A 230 -3.23 2.38 5.63
C THR A 230 -2.78 2.71 4.20
N SER A 231 -2.24 3.92 3.96
CA SER A 231 -1.80 4.42 2.63
C SER A 231 -2.97 4.41 1.63
N LEU A 232 -2.83 3.78 0.45
CA LEU A 232 -3.96 3.54 -0.47
C LEU A 232 -5.17 2.90 0.25
N GLY A 233 -4.91 2.10 1.29
CA GLY A 233 -5.94 1.52 2.14
C GLY A 233 -6.84 2.57 2.77
N GLY A 234 -6.37 3.78 3.07
CA GLY A 234 -7.20 4.84 3.65
C GLY A 234 -8.32 5.32 2.71
N LEU A 235 -8.00 5.48 1.41
CA LEU A 235 -9.02 5.75 0.38
C LEU A 235 -10.03 4.61 0.28
N LEU A 236 -9.51 3.37 0.21
CA LEU A 236 -10.32 2.16 0.09
C LEU A 236 -11.22 1.94 1.32
N ALA A 237 -10.73 2.26 2.52
CA ALA A 237 -11.50 2.16 3.76
C ALA A 237 -12.63 3.20 3.83
N VAL A 238 -12.36 4.45 3.43
CA VAL A 238 -13.40 5.49 3.36
C VAL A 238 -14.45 5.13 2.30
N ARG A 239 -14.01 4.61 1.15
CA ARG A 239 -14.91 4.10 0.11
C ARG A 239 -15.82 3.01 0.65
N ALA A 240 -15.27 1.98 1.27
CA ALA A 240 -16.06 0.88 1.82
C ALA A 240 -17.03 1.34 2.92
N ALA A 241 -16.58 2.22 3.82
CA ALA A 241 -17.41 2.76 4.90
C ALA A 241 -18.61 3.59 4.42
N ALA A 242 -18.62 4.03 3.16
CA ALA A 242 -19.79 4.69 2.57
C ALA A 242 -20.95 3.71 2.26
N PHE A 243 -20.68 2.39 2.19
CA PHE A 243 -21.67 1.35 1.86
C PHE A 243 -21.85 0.32 2.98
N GLU A 244 -20.81 0.03 3.76
CA GLU A 244 -20.87 -0.90 4.89
C GLU A 244 -21.22 -0.15 6.18
N HIS A 245 -22.52 -0.07 6.48
CA HIS A 245 -23.05 0.71 7.59
C HIS A 245 -22.93 0.05 8.98
N ARG A 246 -22.47 -1.20 9.07
CA ARG A 246 -22.24 -1.88 10.36
C ARG A 246 -20.95 -1.44 11.04
N LEU A 247 -20.07 -0.72 10.34
CA LEU A 247 -18.87 -0.14 10.93
C LEU A 247 -19.24 1.01 11.87
N ALA A 248 -18.81 0.90 13.13
CA ALA A 248 -18.93 1.96 14.14
C ALA A 248 -17.97 3.14 13.88
N GLY A 249 -16.92 2.92 13.08
CA GLY A 249 -15.95 3.95 12.72
C GLY A 249 -15.08 3.59 11.52
N CYS A 250 -14.43 4.61 10.95
CA CYS A 250 -13.45 4.45 9.88
C CYS A 250 -12.24 5.38 10.15
N VAL A 251 -11.03 4.85 9.95
CA VAL A 251 -9.76 5.57 10.08
C VAL A 251 -8.98 5.44 8.78
N ALA A 252 -8.61 6.57 8.18
CA ALA A 252 -7.75 6.63 7.01
C ALA A 252 -6.34 7.12 7.40
N HIS A 253 -5.33 6.28 7.20
CA HIS A 253 -3.94 6.50 7.60
C HIS A 253 -2.95 6.25 6.44
N ASP A 254 -2.80 7.12 5.45
CA ASP A 254 -3.36 8.46 5.33
C ASP A 254 -4.59 8.49 4.43
N ALA A 255 -5.31 9.61 4.45
CA ALA A 255 -6.41 9.85 3.53
C ALA A 255 -5.87 10.44 2.22
N VAL A 256 -6.31 9.87 1.09
CA VAL A 256 -6.10 10.47 -0.24
C VAL A 256 -7.48 10.64 -0.87
N TRP A 257 -7.73 11.79 -1.50
CA TRP A 257 -9.04 12.07 -2.12
C TRP A 257 -9.19 11.31 -3.44
N GLN A 258 -8.15 11.35 -4.29
CA GLN A 258 -8.08 10.61 -5.54
C GLN A 258 -6.68 10.04 -5.75
N LEU A 259 -6.61 8.80 -6.23
CA LEU A 259 -5.34 8.12 -6.43
C LEU A 259 -4.47 8.79 -7.51
N GLY A 260 -5.10 9.38 -8.53
CA GLY A 260 -4.42 10.11 -9.61
C GLY A 260 -3.66 11.36 -9.15
N ASP A 261 -3.95 11.87 -7.94
CA ASP A 261 -3.20 12.99 -7.36
C ASP A 261 -1.87 12.53 -6.74
N VAL A 262 -1.75 11.24 -6.44
CA VAL A 262 -0.60 10.63 -5.77
C VAL A 262 0.27 9.86 -6.76
N VAL A 263 -0.37 9.15 -7.69
CA VAL A 263 0.31 8.50 -8.82
C VAL A 263 0.38 9.52 -9.94
N TRP A 264 1.59 9.93 -10.34
CA TRP A 264 1.73 10.93 -11.39
C TRP A 264 1.05 10.46 -12.69
N LEU A 265 -0.05 11.12 -13.04
CA LEU A 265 -0.70 11.01 -14.33
C LEU A 265 -0.43 12.29 -15.13
N PRO A 266 -0.16 12.20 -16.44
CA PRO A 266 -0.11 13.39 -17.29
C PRO A 266 -1.42 14.18 -17.17
N PRO A 267 -1.38 15.53 -17.17
CA PRO A 267 -2.59 16.35 -16.97
C PRO A 267 -3.76 16.01 -17.91
N PHE A 268 -3.47 15.64 -19.16
CA PHE A 268 -4.49 15.25 -20.13
C PHE A 268 -5.19 13.93 -19.78
N VAL A 269 -4.49 13.01 -19.10
CA VAL A 269 -5.08 11.75 -18.63
C VAL A 269 -5.98 12.03 -17.44
N HIS A 270 -5.57 12.92 -16.53
CA HIS A 270 -6.38 13.35 -15.39
C HIS A 270 -7.68 14.01 -15.86
N GLU A 271 -7.60 14.91 -16.85
CA GLU A 271 -8.78 15.54 -17.46
C GLU A 271 -9.75 14.52 -18.08
N TRP A 272 -9.23 13.48 -18.75
CA TRP A 272 -10.09 12.41 -19.27
C TRP A 272 -10.77 11.62 -18.16
N VAL A 273 -10.09 11.35 -17.05
CA VAL A 273 -10.69 10.68 -15.88
C VAL A 273 -11.79 11.54 -15.27
N GLU A 274 -11.56 12.84 -15.09
CA GLU A 274 -12.57 13.77 -14.55
C GLU A 274 -13.81 13.90 -15.46
N GLN A 275 -13.63 13.77 -16.77
CA GLN A 275 -14.71 13.81 -17.77
C GLN A 275 -15.41 12.46 -17.98
N GLY A 276 -14.98 11.39 -17.29
CA GLY A 276 -15.51 10.04 -17.45
C GLY A 276 -15.18 9.41 -18.81
N CYS A 277 -14.09 9.85 -19.46
CA CYS A 277 -13.59 9.34 -20.74
C CYS A 277 -12.67 8.14 -20.54
N ASP A 278 -13.16 7.13 -19.80
CA ASP A 278 -12.38 5.97 -19.37
C ASP A 278 -11.84 5.14 -20.54
N ASP A 279 -12.57 5.08 -21.67
CA ASP A 279 -12.15 4.40 -22.90
C ASP A 279 -10.86 4.97 -23.50
N PHE A 280 -10.56 6.24 -23.24
CA PHE A 280 -9.32 6.91 -23.65
C PHE A 280 -8.26 6.90 -22.54
N ALA A 281 -8.68 7.12 -21.30
CA ALA A 281 -7.79 7.18 -20.15
C ALA A 281 -7.15 5.81 -19.84
N ASN A 282 -7.94 4.73 -19.80
CA ASN A 282 -7.47 3.40 -19.38
C ASN A 282 -6.35 2.84 -20.28
N PRO A 283 -6.47 2.84 -21.62
CA PRO A 283 -5.38 2.34 -22.47
C PRO A 283 -4.09 3.15 -22.33
N VAL A 284 -4.19 4.47 -22.14
CA VAL A 284 -3.02 5.33 -21.95
C VAL A 284 -2.38 5.14 -20.58
N MET A 285 -3.18 5.04 -19.51
CA MET A 285 -2.69 4.70 -18.17
C MET A 285 -1.99 3.34 -18.17
N TYR A 286 -2.57 2.34 -18.83
CA TYR A 286 -1.95 1.03 -19.00
C TYR A 286 -0.63 1.13 -19.78
N GLY A 287 -0.60 1.88 -20.88
CA GLY A 287 0.62 2.13 -21.66
C GLY A 287 1.72 2.83 -20.86
N ILE A 288 1.36 3.80 -20.00
CA ILE A 288 2.29 4.50 -19.10
C ILE A 288 2.86 3.52 -18.07
N ALA A 289 2.01 2.71 -17.44
CA ALA A 289 2.43 1.70 -16.47
C ALA A 289 3.41 0.69 -17.10
N VAL A 290 3.09 0.18 -18.30
CA VAL A 290 3.95 -0.78 -19.02
C VAL A 290 5.29 -0.14 -19.45
N GLN A 291 5.29 1.12 -19.90
CA GLN A 291 6.52 1.82 -20.30
C GLN A 291 7.46 2.10 -19.12
N GLN A 292 6.92 2.35 -17.92
CA GLN A 292 7.73 2.51 -16.71
C GLN A 292 8.48 1.23 -16.37
N THR A 293 7.85 0.06 -16.51
CA THR A 293 8.49 -1.26 -16.37
C THR A 293 9.56 -1.50 -17.46
N PHE A 294 9.28 -1.11 -18.71
CA PHE A 294 10.20 -1.33 -19.84
C PHE A 294 11.47 -0.46 -19.76
N ARG A 295 11.36 0.80 -19.32
CA ARG A 295 12.52 1.71 -19.16
C ARG A 295 13.44 1.29 -18.01
N ALA A 296 12.88 0.76 -16.92
CA ALA A 296 13.67 0.18 -15.83
C ALA A 296 14.49 -1.04 -16.31
N GLY A 297 13.83 -1.98 -17.01
CA GLY A 297 14.49 -3.19 -17.54
C GLY A 297 15.58 -2.92 -18.60
N CYS A 298 15.42 -1.90 -19.46
CA CYS A 298 16.45 -1.53 -20.44
C CYS A 298 17.68 -0.85 -19.81
N CYS A 299 17.49 -0.06 -18.74
CA CYS A 299 18.60 0.57 -18.03
C CYS A 299 19.38 -0.46 -17.18
N GLY A 300 18.69 -1.37 -16.48
CA GLY A 300 19.30 -2.45 -15.71
C GLY A 300 20.15 -3.40 -16.57
N ARG A 301 19.65 -3.77 -17.77
CA ARG A 301 20.39 -4.68 -18.69
C ARG A 301 21.61 -4.04 -19.35
N ARG A 302 21.67 -2.71 -19.51
CA ARG A 302 22.85 -2.03 -20.07
C ARG A 302 23.98 -1.88 -19.05
N CYS A 303 23.69 -1.72 -17.77
CA CYS A 303 24.72 -1.58 -16.74
C CYS A 303 25.31 -2.93 -16.29
N GLY A 304 24.53 -4.02 -16.31
CA GLY A 304 24.99 -5.35 -15.85
C GLY A 304 25.92 -6.13 -16.79
N ARG A 305 26.11 -5.69 -18.05
CA ARG A 305 26.90 -6.46 -19.06
C ARG A 305 28.29 -5.93 -19.37
N SER A 306 28.69 -4.76 -18.86
CA SER A 306 30.04 -4.24 -19.09
C SER A 306 30.71 -3.88 -17.76
N GLY A 307 31.52 -4.80 -17.23
CA GLY A 307 32.48 -4.53 -16.16
C GLY A 307 33.61 -3.58 -16.59
N ARG A 308 33.28 -2.44 -17.19
CA ARG A 308 34.19 -1.35 -17.55
C ARG A 308 33.54 -0.04 -17.15
N ARG A 309 34.29 0.82 -16.44
CA ARG A 309 33.88 2.20 -16.12
C ARG A 309 33.43 2.89 -17.41
N ALA A 310 32.20 3.42 -17.41
CA ALA A 310 31.66 4.17 -18.54
C ALA A 310 32.46 5.48 -18.72
N PRO A 311 32.81 5.88 -19.96
CA PRO A 311 33.41 7.18 -20.23
C PRO A 311 32.39 8.31 -20.05
N PRO A 312 32.82 9.57 -19.76
CA PRO A 312 31.95 10.61 -19.20
C PRO A 312 30.78 11.11 -20.08
N ASN A 313 30.69 10.68 -21.35
CA ASN A 313 29.83 11.33 -22.35
C ASN A 313 28.75 10.45 -23.00
N CYS A 314 28.38 9.30 -22.42
CA CYS A 314 27.27 8.48 -22.96
C CYS A 314 25.86 9.06 -22.72
N CYS A 315 25.71 10.16 -21.97
CA CYS A 315 24.40 10.75 -21.62
C CYS A 315 24.06 12.05 -22.38
N ALA A 316 24.64 12.32 -23.55
CA ALA A 316 24.40 13.57 -24.29
C ALA A 316 23.13 13.58 -25.17
N GLY A 317 22.42 12.45 -25.34
CA GLY A 317 21.28 12.34 -26.27
C GLY A 317 19.90 12.10 -25.65
N CYS A 318 19.78 12.02 -24.33
CA CYS A 318 18.49 11.84 -23.66
C CYS A 318 17.89 13.21 -23.33
N PRO A 319 16.62 13.52 -23.65
CA PRO A 319 16.03 14.81 -23.32
C PRO A 319 16.09 15.03 -21.81
N ARG A 320 16.78 16.10 -21.39
CA ARG A 320 16.93 16.55 -19.99
C ARG A 320 15.62 17.10 -19.43
N SER A 321 14.55 16.31 -19.45
CA SER A 321 13.25 16.68 -18.90
C SER A 321 12.64 15.53 -18.11
N ALA A 322 13.37 15.04 -17.10
CA ALA A 322 12.82 14.17 -16.05
C ALA A 322 13.61 14.27 -14.73
N SER A 323 14.25 15.41 -14.46
CA SER A 323 14.91 15.68 -13.17
C SER A 323 14.56 17.07 -12.66
N ARG A 324 13.30 17.23 -12.24
CA ARG A 324 12.90 18.26 -11.26
C ARG A 324 12.12 17.52 -10.16
N THR A 325 12.83 16.96 -9.20
CA THR A 325 13.01 17.51 -7.84
C THR A 325 11.69 17.77 -7.12
N TRP A 326 11.37 16.86 -6.20
CA TRP A 326 10.35 17.00 -5.16
C TRP A 326 10.81 18.10 -4.18
N SER A 327 10.27 19.30 -4.34
CA SER A 327 10.30 20.34 -3.32
C SER A 327 9.03 21.18 -3.45
N GLY A 328 7.97 20.78 -2.75
CA GLY A 328 6.69 21.47 -2.78
C GLY A 328 6.07 21.54 -1.40
N ARG A 329 6.43 22.58 -0.65
CA ARG A 329 5.59 23.06 0.46
C ARG A 329 4.25 23.44 -0.16
N CYS A 330 3.18 22.70 0.13
CA CYS A 330 1.84 23.20 -0.12
C CYS A 330 1.51 24.26 0.93
N ALA A 331 1.87 25.51 0.61
CA ALA A 331 1.26 26.67 1.23
C ALA A 331 -0.21 26.68 0.81
N VAL A 332 -1.11 26.45 1.78
CA VAL A 332 -2.55 26.68 1.63
C VAL A 332 -2.75 28.17 1.35
N ARG A 333 -2.88 28.54 0.07
CA ARG A 333 -3.38 29.85 -0.32
C ARG A 333 -4.90 29.80 -0.33
N SER A 334 -5.46 30.39 0.72
CA SER A 334 -6.86 30.73 0.90
C SER A 334 -7.46 31.39 -0.34
N TRP A 335 -8.47 30.74 -0.93
CA TRP A 335 -9.49 31.42 -1.72
C TRP A 335 -10.81 31.29 -0.95
N CYS A 336 -11.05 32.26 -0.07
CA CYS A 336 -12.34 32.48 0.55
C CYS A 336 -12.61 33.99 0.50
N SER A 337 -13.25 34.42 -0.57
CA SER A 337 -13.80 35.76 -0.70
C SER A 337 -15.32 35.67 -0.73
N THR A 338 -15.95 35.67 0.44
CA THR A 338 -17.27 36.29 0.68
C THR A 338 -17.52 36.42 2.20
N PRO A 339 -18.24 37.47 2.64
CA PRO A 339 -18.00 38.07 3.95
C PRO A 339 -18.77 37.42 5.11
N ARG A 340 -18.15 37.58 6.28
CA ARG A 340 -18.62 37.27 7.64
C ARG A 340 -20.11 37.57 7.83
N ARG A 341 -20.84 36.58 8.35
CA ARG A 341 -21.93 36.80 9.31
C ARG A 341 -21.68 35.92 10.53
N THR A 342 -21.38 36.58 11.63
CA THR A 342 -21.34 36.05 13.00
C THR A 342 -22.75 35.68 13.44
N CYS A 343 -22.92 34.50 14.04
CA CYS A 343 -23.91 34.29 15.10
C CYS A 343 -23.47 33.13 16.01
N SER A 344 -23.51 33.42 17.30
CA SER A 344 -23.21 32.63 18.49
C SER A 344 -24.16 31.44 18.72
N SER A 345 -23.66 30.39 19.39
CA SER A 345 -24.33 29.15 19.88
C SER A 345 -25.47 29.42 20.90
N PRO A 346 -26.21 28.43 21.50
CA PRO A 346 -26.11 26.95 21.41
C PRO A 346 -27.47 26.13 21.40
N VAL A 347 -27.36 24.80 21.22
CA VAL A 347 -28.28 23.66 21.53
C VAL A 347 -29.72 23.62 20.95
N TRP A 348 -30.05 22.58 20.16
CA TRP A 348 -31.08 21.53 20.42
C TRP A 348 -31.42 20.71 19.17
N ASN A 349 -31.37 19.39 19.38
CA ASN A 349 -32.01 18.27 18.72
C ASN A 349 -33.16 18.60 17.73
N THR A 350 -33.07 18.14 16.47
CA THR A 350 -34.20 17.51 15.75
C THR A 350 -33.72 16.89 14.43
N ARG A 351 -34.13 15.63 14.22
CA ARG A 351 -34.06 14.91 12.93
C ARG A 351 -34.75 15.72 11.84
N ARG A 352 -34.07 16.01 10.73
CA ARG A 352 -34.71 16.25 9.43
C ARG A 352 -33.95 15.54 8.32
N ARG A 353 -34.65 14.62 7.65
CA ARG A 353 -34.27 14.00 6.39
C ARG A 353 -34.05 15.09 5.35
N CYS A 354 -32.87 15.14 4.74
CA CYS A 354 -32.65 15.84 3.48
C CYS A 354 -32.53 14.79 2.36
N THR A 355 -33.66 14.50 1.72
CA THR A 355 -33.67 13.89 0.38
C THR A 355 -33.32 14.97 -0.64
N ARG A 356 -32.07 15.01 -1.10
CA ARG A 356 -31.73 15.65 -2.38
C ARG A 356 -31.31 14.55 -3.35
N ALA A 357 -32.19 14.30 -4.32
CA ALA A 357 -31.90 13.48 -5.47
C ALA A 357 -30.71 14.08 -6.23
N TRP A 358 -29.65 13.30 -6.41
CA TRP A 358 -28.58 13.59 -7.35
C TRP A 358 -29.08 13.25 -8.75
N ALA A 359 -29.22 14.25 -9.61
CA ALA A 359 -29.45 14.04 -11.03
C ALA A 359 -28.13 13.56 -11.68
N ALA A 360 -28.17 12.42 -12.36
CA ALA A 360 -27.05 11.90 -13.12
C ALA A 360 -26.69 12.86 -14.28
N PRO A 361 -25.39 13.11 -14.56
CA PRO A 361 -24.99 13.82 -15.76
C PRO A 361 -25.30 12.97 -17.01
N ARG A 362 -25.81 13.62 -18.06
CA ARG A 362 -26.14 12.98 -19.35
C ARG A 362 -24.87 12.54 -20.09
N PRO A 363 -24.86 11.40 -20.79
CA PRO A 363 -23.71 10.99 -21.59
C PRO A 363 -23.51 11.93 -22.79
N CYS A 364 -22.26 12.36 -23.01
CA CYS A 364 -21.85 13.09 -24.19
C CYS A 364 -21.74 12.14 -25.38
N THR A 365 -22.61 12.28 -26.38
CA THR A 365 -22.48 11.61 -27.68
C THR A 365 -21.72 12.51 -28.65
N CYS A 366 -20.47 12.16 -28.97
CA CYS A 366 -19.75 12.77 -30.09
C CYS A 366 -20.14 12.05 -31.39
N SER A 367 -20.96 12.72 -32.22
CA SER A 367 -21.30 12.25 -33.58
C SER A 367 -20.26 12.74 -34.60
N PRO A 368 -19.80 11.91 -35.55
CA PRO A 368 -18.84 12.31 -36.57
C PRO A 368 -19.52 13.20 -37.63
N ARG A 369 -19.05 14.44 -37.80
CA ARG A 369 -19.47 15.29 -38.93
C ARG A 369 -18.92 14.73 -40.23
N THR A 370 -19.82 14.24 -41.07
CA THR A 370 -19.62 14.00 -42.50
C THR A 370 -19.30 15.33 -43.20
N ARG A 371 -18.18 15.39 -43.94
CA ARG A 371 -17.92 16.45 -44.93
C ARG A 371 -18.56 16.05 -46.26
N ALA A 372 -19.60 16.76 -46.65
CA ALA A 372 -20.07 16.83 -48.02
C ALA A 372 -19.26 17.88 -48.78
N GLY A 373 -18.87 17.59 -50.03
CA GLY A 373 -18.27 18.58 -50.94
C GLY A 373 -17.37 17.98 -52.01
N GLU A 374 -17.93 17.20 -52.94
CA GLU A 374 -17.36 16.99 -54.27
C GLU A 374 -17.83 18.12 -55.21
N PRO A 375 -16.99 18.51 -56.18
CA PRO A 375 -17.49 18.79 -57.52
C PRO A 375 -16.73 17.97 -58.58
N THR A 376 -17.50 17.44 -59.52
CA THR A 376 -17.10 16.58 -60.64
C THR A 376 -16.71 17.34 -61.92
N ALA A 377 -15.94 16.63 -62.76
CA ALA A 377 -15.77 16.73 -64.23
C ALA A 377 -14.76 17.78 -64.78
N THR A 378 -13.87 17.53 -65.76
CA THR A 378 -13.77 16.54 -66.85
C THR A 378 -12.34 16.55 -67.43
N PRO A 379 -11.82 15.48 -68.11
CA PRO A 379 -10.50 15.50 -68.78
C PRO A 379 -10.59 15.65 -70.32
N ALA A 380 -9.57 16.25 -70.96
CA ALA A 380 -9.17 16.08 -72.38
C ALA A 380 -7.91 16.94 -72.68
N PRO A 381 -7.13 16.67 -73.76
CA PRO A 381 -7.28 15.64 -74.79
C PRO A 381 -6.22 14.53 -74.76
#